data_AF-A0A2T1CY77-F1
#
_entry.id   AF-A0A2T1CY77-F1
#
_cell.length_a   1.000
_cell.length_b   1.000
_cell.length_c   1.000
_cell.angle_alpha   90.00
_cell.angle_beta   90.00
_cell.angle_gamma   90.00
#
_symmetry.space_group_name_H-M   'P 1'
#
loop_
_entity.id
_entity.type
_entity.pdbx_description
1 polymer ?
#
loop_
_entity_poly.entity_id
_entity_poly.type
_entity_poly.pdbx_seq_one_letter_code
_entity_poly.pdbx_strand_id
1 'polypeptide(L)'
;EGSRHKEGLIRGSSYLIFNFTLLLRLNIAIPSFTEQERIVEKVEELFSELDQGVESLKTAQKQLKVYRQAVLKWAFDGKLTEAWRKQRDPSTLKTGEALLTQIRAERENRYQQQLAEWETAVKEWEAIAKVGKKPSKPQQLKNVLSLTESDVFNLPQLPDSWLYVEIEIFLASDKKSMITGPFGTIAILNQL
;
A
#
# COMPACT_ATOMS: atom_id res chain seq x y z
N GLU A 1 -32.26 25.11 -12.74
CA GLU A 1 -33.63 25.66 -12.84
C GLU A 1 -34.76 24.62 -12.84
N GLY A 2 -34.57 23.38 -13.33
CA GLY A 2 -35.66 22.40 -13.46
C GLY A 2 -36.27 21.78 -12.19
N SER A 3 -35.75 22.06 -10.98
CA SER A 3 -36.29 21.47 -9.73
C SER A 3 -37.46 22.24 -9.12
N ARG A 4 -37.67 23.51 -9.47
CA ARG A 4 -38.68 24.37 -8.80
C ARG A 4 -40.14 24.04 -9.12
N HIS A 5 -40.43 23.31 -10.21
CA HIS A 5 -41.81 23.00 -10.61
C HIS A 5 -42.32 21.63 -10.13
N LYS A 6 -41.45 20.78 -9.56
CA LYS A 6 -41.78 19.38 -9.25
C LYS A 6 -42.32 19.18 -7.83
N GLU A 7 -41.91 20.04 -6.89
CA GLU A 7 -42.22 19.92 -5.46
C GLU A 7 -43.72 20.07 -5.13
N GLY A 8 -44.51 20.74 -5.99
CA GLY A 8 -45.97 20.86 -5.83
C GLY A 8 -46.80 19.76 -6.50
N LEU A 9 -46.20 18.98 -7.40
CA LEU A 9 -46.87 17.99 -8.27
C LEU A 9 -46.88 16.58 -7.67
N ILE A 10 -45.99 16.33 -6.72
CA ILE A 10 -45.80 15.05 -6.05
C ILE A 10 -46.40 15.15 -4.64
N ARG A 11 -47.38 14.29 -4.31
CA ARG A 11 -48.00 14.22 -2.98
C ARG A 11 -48.16 12.77 -2.53
N GLY A 12 -48.16 12.54 -1.22
CA GLY A 12 -48.41 11.23 -0.61
C GLY A 12 -47.59 11.04 0.64
N SER A 13 -48.21 10.54 1.72
CA SER A 13 -47.56 10.41 3.03
C SER A 13 -46.70 9.15 3.16
N SER A 14 -47.00 8.07 2.41
CA SER A 14 -46.23 6.82 2.42
C SER A 14 -45.46 6.54 1.13
N TYR A 15 -45.97 6.96 -0.03
CA TYR A 15 -45.28 6.86 -1.32
C TYR A 15 -45.49 8.14 -2.12
N LEU A 16 -44.49 8.52 -2.92
CA LEU A 16 -44.59 9.65 -3.83
C LEU A 16 -45.57 9.32 -4.97
N ILE A 17 -46.66 10.08 -5.07
CA ILE A 17 -47.69 9.89 -6.12
C ILE A 17 -47.72 11.12 -7.01
N PHE A 18 -47.75 10.87 -8.32
CA PHE A 18 -47.95 11.90 -9.34
C PHE A 18 -49.43 11.98 -9.71
N ASN A 19 -50.05 13.15 -9.51
CA ASN A 19 -51.47 13.31 -9.76
C ASN A 19 -51.73 13.73 -11.23
N PHE A 20 -52.51 12.93 -11.96
CA PHE A 20 -52.83 13.17 -13.37
C PHE A 20 -53.52 14.53 -13.61
N THR A 21 -54.41 14.95 -12.68
CA THR A 21 -55.08 16.25 -12.73
C THR A 21 -54.10 17.42 -12.58
N LEU A 22 -53.02 17.24 -11.82
CA LEU A 22 -51.97 18.26 -11.69
C LEU A 22 -51.07 18.32 -12.92
N LEU A 23 -50.81 17.17 -13.55
CA LEU A 23 -50.03 17.07 -14.79
C LEU A 23 -50.70 17.83 -15.94
N LEU A 24 -52.02 17.71 -16.08
CA LEU A 24 -52.82 18.45 -17.07
C LEU A 24 -52.85 19.97 -16.85
N ARG A 25 -52.51 20.45 -15.65
CA ARG A 25 -52.46 21.89 -15.32
C ARG A 25 -51.09 22.51 -15.55
N LEU A 26 -50.10 21.73 -15.97
CA LEU A 26 -48.79 22.26 -16.34
C LEU A 26 -48.90 23.11 -17.59
N ASN A 27 -48.54 24.38 -17.48
CA ASN A 27 -48.47 25.26 -18.63
C ASN A 27 -47.13 25.02 -19.35
N ILE A 28 -47.18 24.33 -20.49
CA ILE A 28 -46.01 24.01 -21.30
C ILE A 28 -46.08 24.86 -22.57
N ALA A 29 -45.02 25.59 -22.87
CA ALA A 29 -44.89 26.28 -24.16
C ALA A 29 -44.64 25.22 -25.25
N ILE A 30 -45.58 25.10 -26.19
CA ILE A 30 -45.49 24.15 -27.30
C ILE A 30 -44.99 24.92 -28.53
N PRO A 31 -43.76 24.69 -29.01
CA PRO A 31 -43.25 25.32 -30.22
C PRO A 31 -43.89 24.70 -31.48
N SER A 32 -43.59 25.23 -32.66
CA SER A 32 -44.06 24.64 -33.92
C SER A 32 -43.54 23.22 -34.10
N PHE A 33 -44.25 22.39 -34.87
CA PHE A 33 -43.91 20.98 -35.04
C PHE A 33 -42.48 20.77 -35.56
N THR A 34 -42.06 21.56 -36.55
CA THR A 34 -40.68 21.53 -37.08
C THR A 34 -39.63 21.82 -35.99
N GLU A 35 -39.93 22.76 -35.09
CA GLU A 35 -38.99 23.10 -34.01
C GLU A 35 -38.98 22.01 -32.93
N GLN A 36 -40.11 21.32 -32.69
CA GLN A 36 -40.15 20.14 -31.81
C GLN A 36 -39.25 19.03 -32.36
N GLU A 37 -39.37 18.70 -33.65
CA GLU A 37 -38.53 17.68 -34.29
C GLU A 37 -37.04 18.05 -34.20
N ARG A 38 -36.68 19.31 -34.49
CA ARG A 38 -35.30 19.81 -34.37
C ARG A 38 -34.76 19.68 -32.95
N ILE A 39 -35.58 19.97 -31.94
CA ILE A 39 -35.19 19.83 -30.53
C ILE A 39 -34.98 18.36 -30.18
N VAL A 40 -35.88 17.48 -30.60
CA VAL A 40 -35.78 16.03 -30.34
C VAL A 40 -34.51 15.47 -30.99
N GLU A 41 -34.27 15.78 -32.26
CA GLU A 41 -33.07 15.35 -32.99
C GLU A 41 -31.80 15.78 -32.25
N LYS A 42 -31.74 17.05 -31.81
CA LYS A 42 -30.55 17.54 -31.08
C LYS A 42 -30.39 16.87 -29.71
N VAL A 43 -31.49 16.59 -29.02
CA VAL A 43 -31.45 15.89 -27.73
C VAL A 43 -30.97 14.45 -27.92
N GLU A 44 -31.48 13.74 -28.92
CA GLU A 44 -31.05 12.37 -29.25
C GLU A 44 -29.58 12.31 -29.65
N GLU A 45 -29.10 13.26 -30.45
CA GLU A 45 -27.69 13.41 -30.80
C GLU A 45 -26.82 13.56 -29.53
N LEU A 46 -27.18 14.48 -28.64
CA LEU A 46 -26.44 14.72 -27.40
C LEU A 46 -26.45 13.51 -26.45
N PHE A 47 -27.56 12.78 -26.36
CA PHE A 47 -27.62 11.54 -25.58
C PHE A 47 -26.76 10.45 -26.19
N SER A 48 -26.72 10.33 -27.52
CA SER A 48 -25.85 9.37 -28.20
C SER A 48 -24.37 9.67 -27.96
N GLU A 49 -23.95 10.94 -28.05
CA GLU A 49 -22.59 11.37 -27.72
C GLU A 49 -22.24 11.07 -26.25
N LEU A 50 -23.18 11.33 -25.33
CA LEU A 50 -22.99 11.05 -23.91
C LEU A 50 -22.78 9.55 -23.66
N ASP A 51 -23.60 8.69 -24.27
CA ASP A 51 -23.50 7.24 -24.13
C ASP A 51 -22.15 6.73 -24.65
N GLN A 52 -21.71 7.21 -25.83
CA GLN A 52 -20.38 6.89 -26.38
C GLN A 52 -19.26 7.33 -25.44
N GLY A 53 -19.37 8.53 -24.85
CA GLY A 53 -18.42 9.03 -23.86
C GLY A 53 -18.34 8.14 -22.61
N VAL A 54 -19.49 7.69 -22.10
CA VAL A 54 -19.57 6.78 -20.95
C VAL A 54 -18.94 5.43 -21.27
N GLU A 55 -19.20 4.87 -22.46
CA GLU A 55 -18.60 3.60 -22.89
C GLU A 55 -17.08 3.69 -23.05
N SER A 56 -16.59 4.78 -23.65
CA SER A 56 -15.16 5.06 -23.78
C SER A 56 -14.49 5.13 -22.41
N LEU A 57 -15.09 5.86 -21.46
CA LEU A 57 -14.57 5.96 -20.09
C LEU A 57 -14.54 4.61 -19.38
N LYS A 58 -15.62 3.82 -19.49
CA LYS A 58 -15.68 2.45 -18.91
C LYS A 58 -14.60 1.56 -19.52
N THR A 59 -14.35 1.68 -20.81
CA THR A 59 -13.31 0.90 -21.51
C THR A 59 -11.92 1.29 -21.04
N ALA A 60 -11.63 2.60 -20.94
CA ALA A 60 -10.36 3.11 -20.40
C ALA A 60 -10.13 2.65 -18.96
N GLN A 61 -11.16 2.65 -18.10
CA GLN A 61 -11.06 2.14 -16.74
C GLN A 61 -10.70 0.65 -16.69
N LYS A 62 -11.31 -0.18 -17.54
CA LYS A 62 -10.97 -1.61 -17.65
C LYS A 62 -9.53 -1.80 -18.13
N GLN A 63 -9.11 -1.06 -19.15
CA GLN A 63 -7.73 -1.10 -19.65
C GLN A 63 -6.71 -0.69 -18.59
N LEU A 64 -7.01 0.32 -17.78
CA LEU A 64 -6.13 0.76 -16.70
C LEU A 64 -5.88 -0.36 -15.67
N LYS A 65 -6.90 -1.16 -15.35
CA LYS A 65 -6.74 -2.32 -14.46
C LYS A 65 -5.77 -3.35 -15.06
N VAL A 66 -5.90 -3.65 -16.34
CA VAL A 66 -5.00 -4.58 -17.06
C VAL A 66 -3.59 -4.02 -17.12
N TYR A 67 -3.44 -2.72 -17.43
CA TYR A 67 -2.14 -2.05 -17.50
C TYR A 67 -1.41 -2.09 -16.15
N ARG A 68 -2.11 -1.84 -15.04
CA ARG A 68 -1.54 -1.95 -13.68
C ARG A 68 -0.97 -3.34 -13.42
N GLN A 69 -1.72 -4.39 -13.78
CA GLN A 69 -1.25 -5.76 -13.62
C GLN A 69 -0.03 -6.05 -14.51
N ALA A 70 -0.02 -5.57 -15.74
CA ALA A 70 1.10 -5.74 -16.66
C ALA A 70 2.37 -5.04 -16.15
N VAL A 71 2.25 -3.79 -15.68
CA VAL A 71 3.38 -3.03 -15.11
C VAL A 71 3.93 -3.71 -13.86
N LEU A 72 3.06 -4.18 -12.95
CA LEU A 72 3.50 -4.91 -11.76
C LEU A 72 4.24 -6.20 -12.15
N LYS A 73 3.71 -6.96 -13.11
CA LYS A 73 4.40 -8.12 -13.65
C LYS A 73 5.77 -7.75 -14.22
N TRP A 74 5.87 -6.67 -14.98
CA TRP A 74 7.14 -6.21 -15.54
C TRP A 74 8.13 -5.74 -14.48
N ALA A 75 7.66 -5.18 -13.37
CA ALA A 75 8.50 -4.84 -12.24
C ALA A 75 9.11 -6.09 -11.60
N PHE A 76 8.30 -7.14 -11.36
CA PHE A 76 8.75 -8.40 -10.78
C PHE A 76 9.62 -9.24 -11.72
N ASP A 77 9.28 -9.29 -13.02
CA ASP A 77 10.12 -9.91 -14.04
C ASP A 77 11.44 -9.14 -14.26
N GLY A 78 11.58 -7.94 -13.66
CA GLY A 78 12.77 -7.10 -13.77
C GLY A 78 12.92 -6.39 -15.12
N LYS A 79 11.91 -6.43 -15.99
CA LYS A 79 11.91 -5.83 -17.34
C LYS A 79 12.08 -4.31 -17.30
N LEU A 80 11.48 -3.65 -16.30
CA LEU A 80 11.60 -2.19 -16.13
C LEU A 80 13.04 -1.72 -15.92
N THR A 81 13.90 -2.58 -15.38
CA THR A 81 15.30 -2.29 -15.04
C THR A 81 16.30 -3.00 -15.97
N GLU A 82 15.82 -3.71 -17.01
CA GLU A 82 16.67 -4.53 -17.87
C GLU A 82 17.74 -3.70 -18.60
N ALA A 83 17.35 -2.57 -19.18
CA ALA A 83 18.27 -1.67 -19.86
C ALA A 83 19.38 -1.16 -18.93
N TRP A 84 19.01 -0.76 -17.70
CA TRP A 84 19.97 -0.35 -16.68
C TRP A 84 20.94 -1.47 -16.30
N ARG A 85 20.46 -2.72 -16.17
CA ARG A 85 21.33 -3.88 -15.86
C ARG A 85 22.30 -4.20 -17.00
N LYS A 86 21.88 -4.04 -18.26
CA LYS A 86 22.75 -4.28 -19.43
C LYS A 86 23.84 -3.22 -19.59
N GLN A 87 23.55 -1.97 -19.24
CA GLN A 87 24.52 -0.87 -19.33
C GLN A 87 25.51 -0.85 -18.16
N ARG A 88 25.11 -1.41 -17.01
CA ARG A 88 25.96 -1.43 -15.82
C ARG A 88 27.00 -2.54 -15.91
N ASP A 89 28.24 -2.18 -15.64
CA ASP A 89 29.34 -3.16 -15.55
C ASP A 89 29.14 -4.06 -14.31
N PRO A 90 29.01 -5.38 -14.48
CA PRO A 90 28.87 -6.33 -13.38
C PRO A 90 30.01 -6.28 -12.36
N SER A 91 31.22 -5.88 -12.78
CA SER A 91 32.38 -5.78 -11.89
C SER A 91 32.25 -4.70 -10.81
N THR A 92 31.33 -3.75 -11.00
CA THR A 92 31.04 -2.68 -10.03
C THR A 92 30.13 -3.13 -8.87
N LEU A 93 29.51 -4.31 -8.98
CA LEU A 93 28.63 -4.83 -7.94
C LEU A 93 29.46 -5.54 -6.86
N LYS A 94 29.27 -5.12 -5.60
CA LYS A 94 29.85 -5.83 -4.46
C LYS A 94 29.20 -7.21 -4.36
N THR A 95 30.01 -8.24 -4.08
CA THR A 95 29.50 -9.57 -3.75
C THR A 95 28.68 -9.51 -2.46
N GLY A 96 27.77 -10.47 -2.26
CA GLY A 96 26.96 -10.55 -1.04
C GLY A 96 27.82 -10.61 0.22
N GLU A 97 28.94 -11.34 0.17
CA GLU A 97 29.91 -11.44 1.26
C GLU A 97 30.63 -10.12 1.55
N ALA A 98 31.04 -9.40 0.51
CA ALA A 98 31.65 -8.08 0.66
C ALA A 98 30.66 -7.07 1.27
N LEU A 99 29.40 -7.10 0.83
CA LEU A 99 28.34 -6.27 1.39
C LEU A 99 28.05 -6.63 2.86
N LEU A 100 27.98 -7.91 3.18
CA LEU A 100 27.74 -8.39 4.53
C LEU A 100 28.88 -7.99 5.48
N THR A 101 30.13 -8.07 5.02
CA THR A 101 31.30 -7.59 5.76
C THR A 101 31.22 -6.09 6.02
N GLN A 102 30.82 -5.30 5.00
CA GLN A 102 30.60 -3.86 5.16
C GLN A 102 29.49 -3.56 6.18
N ILE A 103 28.36 -4.26 6.11
CA ILE A 103 27.24 -4.10 7.06
C ILE A 103 27.69 -4.42 8.49
N ARG A 104 28.49 -5.48 8.69
CA ARG A 104 29.04 -5.83 10.01
C ARG A 104 29.95 -4.73 10.56
N ALA A 105 30.88 -4.24 9.74
CA ALA A 105 31.79 -3.16 10.14
C ALA A 105 31.04 -1.86 10.49
N GLU A 106 30.06 -1.48 9.67
CA GLU A 106 29.25 -0.28 9.92
C GLU A 106 28.44 -0.40 11.22
N ARG A 107 27.86 -1.58 11.47
CA ARG A 107 27.12 -1.86 12.72
C ARG A 107 28.01 -1.79 13.95
N GLU A 108 29.21 -2.35 13.88
CA GLU A 108 30.17 -2.32 14.99
C GLU A 108 30.60 -0.88 15.29
N ASN A 109 30.95 -0.10 14.26
CA ASN A 109 31.31 1.30 14.43
C ASN A 109 30.18 2.11 15.08
N ARG A 110 28.93 1.89 14.66
CA ARG A 110 27.76 2.53 15.25
C ARG A 110 27.59 2.15 16.73
N TYR A 111 27.81 0.90 17.09
CA TYR A 111 27.75 0.45 18.48
C TYR A 111 28.85 1.07 19.35
N GLN A 112 30.08 1.16 18.83
CA GLN A 112 31.19 1.83 19.54
C GLN A 112 30.92 3.32 19.76
N GLN A 113 30.35 4.01 18.77
CA GLN A 113 29.90 5.40 18.93
C GLN A 113 28.86 5.54 20.04
N GLN A 114 27.83 4.68 20.05
CA GLN A 114 26.82 4.68 21.10
C GLN A 114 27.39 4.38 22.49
N LEU A 115 28.39 3.50 22.59
CA LEU A 115 29.07 3.23 23.86
C LEU A 115 29.82 4.45 24.36
N ALA A 116 30.56 5.15 23.50
CA ALA A 116 31.28 6.36 23.86
C ALA A 116 30.32 7.47 24.32
N GLU A 117 29.24 7.70 23.57
CA GLU A 117 28.18 8.64 23.95
C GLU A 117 27.48 8.25 25.27
N TRP A 118 27.30 6.95 25.50
CA TRP A 118 26.75 6.46 26.76
C TRP A 118 27.71 6.70 27.94
N GLU A 119 29.02 6.46 27.75
CA GLU A 119 30.03 6.71 28.78
C GLU A 119 30.13 8.20 29.15
N THR A 120 30.05 9.10 28.16
CA THR A 120 30.02 10.55 28.42
C THR A 120 28.75 10.94 29.18
N ALA A 121 27.58 10.45 28.74
CA ALA A 121 26.31 10.71 29.41
C ALA A 121 26.28 10.19 30.86
N VAL A 122 26.91 9.05 31.15
CA VAL A 122 27.02 8.53 32.52
C VAL A 122 27.92 9.44 33.38
N LYS A 123 29.05 9.92 32.86
CA LYS A 123 29.92 10.87 33.58
C LYS A 123 29.22 12.18 33.90
N GLU A 124 28.48 12.73 32.93
CA GLU A 124 27.67 13.94 33.14
C GLU A 124 26.57 13.72 34.18
N TRP A 125 25.90 12.58 34.14
CA TRP A 125 24.88 12.21 35.13
C TRP A 125 25.46 12.06 36.55
N GLU A 126 26.68 11.52 36.68
CA GLU A 126 27.40 11.46 37.95
C GLU A 126 27.80 12.86 38.45
N ALA A 127 28.22 13.76 37.55
CA ALA A 127 28.57 15.14 37.88
C ALA A 127 27.35 15.96 38.36
N ILE A 128 26.16 15.69 37.84
CA ILE A 128 24.90 16.37 38.21
C ILE A 128 24.22 15.68 39.42
N ALA A 129 25.02 15.11 40.33
CA ALA A 129 24.55 14.48 41.57
C ALA A 129 23.45 13.41 41.38
N LYS A 130 23.45 12.69 40.25
CA LYS A 130 22.54 11.57 39.97
C LYS A 130 21.06 11.96 39.87
N VAL A 131 20.77 13.20 39.46
CA VAL A 131 19.39 13.64 39.23
C VAL A 131 18.81 12.95 38.00
N GLY A 132 17.65 12.31 38.16
CA GLY A 132 16.92 11.63 37.07
C GLY A 132 17.35 10.18 36.81
N LYS A 133 16.87 9.59 35.71
CA LYS A 133 17.14 8.19 35.34
C LYS A 133 18.55 8.05 34.78
N LYS A 134 19.30 7.04 35.25
CA LYS A 134 20.62 6.69 34.73
C LYS A 134 20.54 6.36 33.23
N PRO A 135 21.45 6.89 32.39
CA PRO A 135 21.56 6.50 30.99
C PRO A 135 21.71 4.97 30.84
N SER A 136 20.86 4.36 30.01
CA SER A 136 20.90 2.92 29.76
C SER A 136 22.00 2.56 28.78
N LYS A 137 22.73 1.48 29.09
CA LYS A 137 23.81 1.00 28.23
C LYS A 137 23.23 0.56 26.88
N PRO A 138 23.82 0.96 25.74
CA PRO A 138 23.40 0.48 24.44
C PRO A 138 23.52 -1.04 24.39
N GLN A 139 22.55 -1.69 23.77
CA GLN A 139 22.51 -3.15 23.64
C GLN A 139 23.20 -3.55 22.34
N GLN A 140 24.17 -4.45 22.42
CA GLN A 140 24.78 -5.04 21.23
C GLN A 140 23.72 -5.87 20.48
N LEU A 141 23.68 -5.72 19.15
CA LEU A 141 22.83 -6.56 18.31
C LEU A 141 23.23 -8.02 18.51
N LYS A 142 22.25 -8.89 18.77
CA LYS A 142 22.50 -10.32 18.85
C LYS A 142 23.01 -10.80 17.50
N ASN A 143 24.08 -11.57 17.50
CA ASN A 143 24.47 -12.32 16.31
C ASN A 143 23.34 -13.30 15.99
N VAL A 144 22.94 -13.30 14.73
CA VAL A 144 22.07 -14.33 14.18
C VAL A 144 22.79 -15.66 14.37
N LEU A 145 22.27 -16.51 15.25
CA LEU A 145 22.78 -17.87 15.42
C LEU A 145 22.50 -18.62 14.13
N SER A 146 23.54 -19.18 13.51
CA SER A 146 23.35 -20.15 12.44
C SER A 146 22.95 -21.48 13.09
N LEU A 147 21.93 -22.14 12.57
CA LEU A 147 21.55 -23.48 13.03
C LEU A 147 22.76 -24.41 12.95
N THR A 148 22.99 -25.16 14.01
CA THR A 148 24.04 -26.17 14.07
C THR A 148 23.58 -27.47 13.44
N GLU A 149 24.50 -28.34 13.02
CA GLU A 149 24.15 -29.64 12.43
C GLU A 149 23.27 -30.50 13.36
N SER A 150 23.40 -30.33 14.68
CA SER A 150 22.54 -30.98 15.67
C SER A 150 21.10 -30.47 15.68
N ASP A 151 20.86 -29.20 15.34
CA ASP A 151 19.52 -28.61 15.33
C ASP A 151 18.69 -29.12 14.12
N VAL A 152 19.38 -29.52 13.05
CA VAL A 152 18.77 -29.96 11.79
C VAL A 152 18.69 -31.49 11.70
N PHE A 153 19.31 -32.23 12.62
CA PHE A 153 19.46 -33.69 12.56
C PHE A 153 18.14 -34.47 12.40
N ASN A 154 17.06 -33.99 13.02
CA ASN A 154 15.74 -34.63 12.97
C ASN A 154 14.77 -33.97 11.97
N LEU A 155 15.23 -33.01 11.17
CA LEU A 155 14.40 -32.30 10.21
C LEU A 155 14.44 -32.98 8.83
N PRO A 156 13.36 -32.86 8.04
CA PRO A 156 13.34 -33.45 6.71
C PRO A 156 14.43 -32.86 5.82
N GLN A 157 14.96 -33.69 4.92
CA GLN A 157 15.98 -33.24 3.97
C GLN A 157 15.40 -32.20 3.02
N LEU A 158 16.08 -31.07 2.91
CA LEU A 158 15.70 -29.96 2.04
C LEU A 158 16.47 -30.06 0.71
N PRO A 159 15.91 -29.52 -0.40
CA PRO A 159 16.68 -29.31 -1.63
C PRO A 159 17.91 -28.43 -1.38
N ASP A 160 18.94 -28.57 -2.22
CA ASP A 160 20.22 -27.84 -2.08
C ASP A 160 20.10 -26.30 -2.03
N SER A 161 19.00 -25.75 -2.53
CA SER A 161 18.71 -24.31 -2.53
C SER A 161 17.94 -23.82 -1.30
N TRP A 162 17.63 -24.71 -0.36
CA TRP A 162 16.82 -24.44 0.83
C TRP A 162 17.64 -24.67 2.10
N LEU A 163 17.36 -23.89 3.13
CA LEU A 163 18.01 -24.03 4.43
C LEU A 163 17.01 -23.75 5.55
N TYR A 164 17.19 -24.43 6.68
CA TYR A 164 16.41 -24.13 7.88
C TYR A 164 16.93 -22.85 8.54
N VAL A 165 16.01 -22.02 8.99
CA VAL A 165 16.30 -20.76 9.70
C VAL A 165 15.34 -20.67 10.87
N GLU A 166 15.85 -20.34 12.05
CA GLU A 166 14.99 -19.96 13.17
C GLU A 166 14.26 -18.66 12.87
N ILE A 167 12.94 -18.62 13.05
CA ILE A 167 12.16 -17.40 12.84
C ILE A 167 12.65 -16.25 13.74
N GLU A 168 13.19 -16.56 14.93
CA GLU A 168 13.77 -15.56 15.84
C GLU A 168 14.89 -14.72 15.19
N ILE A 169 15.59 -15.26 14.19
CA ILE A 169 16.63 -14.57 13.43
C ILE A 169 16.10 -13.32 12.73
N PHE A 170 14.88 -13.39 12.19
CA PHE A 170 14.23 -12.25 11.54
C PHE A 170 13.68 -11.25 12.55
N LEU A 171 13.43 -11.68 13.79
CA LEU A 171 12.77 -10.91 14.84
C LEU A 171 13.77 -10.24 15.81
N ALA A 172 15.03 -10.67 15.82
CA ALA A 172 16.07 -10.25 16.76
C ALA A 172 16.42 -8.74 16.73
N SER A 173 15.98 -8.02 15.69
CA SER A 173 16.30 -6.59 15.52
C SER A 173 15.36 -5.66 16.30
N ASP A 174 14.13 -6.10 16.65
CA ASP A 174 13.16 -5.25 17.34
C ASP A 174 12.26 -6.05 18.29
N LYS A 175 12.02 -5.54 19.50
CA LYS A 175 11.23 -6.20 20.55
C LYS A 175 9.76 -6.41 20.16
N LYS A 176 9.27 -5.70 19.14
CA LYS A 176 7.88 -5.79 18.64
C LYS A 176 7.81 -6.20 17.16
N SER A 177 8.89 -6.74 16.60
CA SER A 177 9.02 -7.06 15.16
C SER A 177 7.87 -7.91 14.59
N MET A 178 7.29 -8.82 15.37
CA MET A 178 6.16 -9.66 14.95
C MET A 178 4.78 -8.96 14.97
N ILE A 179 4.68 -7.80 15.63
CA ILE A 179 3.41 -7.09 15.86
C ILE A 179 3.25 -5.91 14.89
N THR A 180 4.36 -5.37 14.38
CA THR A 180 4.38 -4.17 13.54
C THR A 180 4.78 -4.46 12.10
N GLY A 181 3.79 -4.79 11.27
CA GLY A 181 3.92 -4.87 9.81
C GLY A 181 2.56 -4.83 9.11
N PRO A 182 2.49 -4.55 7.79
CA PRO A 182 1.22 -4.52 7.03
C PRO A 182 0.49 -5.87 7.00
N PHE A 183 1.14 -6.94 7.45
CA PHE A 183 0.61 -8.29 7.62
C PHE A 183 0.54 -8.73 9.08
N GLY A 184 0.52 -7.79 10.04
CA GLY A 184 0.50 -8.08 11.48
C GLY A 184 -0.57 -9.11 11.83
N THR A 185 -0.14 -10.35 12.04
CA THR A 185 -0.98 -11.47 12.42
C THR A 185 -1.46 -11.22 13.85
N ILE A 186 -2.67 -10.71 14.01
CA ILE A 186 -3.44 -10.96 15.23
C ILE A 186 -3.76 -12.46 15.18
N ALA A 187 -2.82 -13.29 15.65
CA ALA A 187 -3.12 -14.67 15.96
C ALA A 187 -4.03 -14.65 17.18
N ILE A 188 -5.34 -14.66 16.93
CA ILE A 188 -6.34 -14.96 17.95
C ILE A 188 -6.10 -16.42 18.34
N LEU A 189 -5.21 -16.65 19.31
CA LEU A 189 -5.12 -17.90 20.06
C LEU A 189 -6.31 -17.94 21.01
N ASN A 190 -7.48 -18.23 20.47
CA ASN A 190 -8.66 -18.67 21.19
C ASN A 190 -9.56 -19.42 20.21
N GLN A 191 -9.13 -20.62 19.80
CA GLN A 191 -9.97 -21.77 19.46
C GLN A 191 -9.05 -23.00 19.29
N LEU A 192 -8.72 -23.64 20.41
CA LEU A 192 -8.58 -25.09 20.57
C LEU A 192 -9.04 -25.44 21.99
#